data_AF-A0A0F0H2A1-F1
#
_entry.id   AF-A0A0F0H2A1-F1
#
_cell.length_a   1.000
_cell.length_b   1.000
_cell.length_c   1.000
_cell.angle_alpha   90.00
_cell.angle_beta   90.00
_cell.angle_gamma   90.00
#
_symmetry.space_group_name_H-M   'P 1'
#
loop_
_entity.id
_entity.type
_entity.pdbx_description
1 polymer ?
#
loop_
_entity_poly.entity_id
_entity_poly.type
_entity_poly.pdbx_seq_one_letter_code
_entity_poly.pdbx_strand_id
1 'polypeptide(L)'
;MVPEWYRDKPLVNGAELLPEPLFWLNHLAGCMPDGVQEMAFGADWEDAEEFYLERMASHDEWPVITAELSDGNAIHVVYRNLDGDMGVDYLFSTPSWSEELTLAEGSFKGPGLAWHELERLPEHLLLLFPMLGDLSVPDHAVDLVAAALAEVGAPRELAIALLEQQGMAGQAEWRERDGVWICESDYSPRCPYNEHALAPERLAAVSAALN
;
A
#
# COMPACT_ATOMS: atom_id res chain seq x y z
N MET A 1 2.96 -15.95 5.31
CA MET A 1 2.15 -16.29 6.50
C MET A 1 1.66 -14.92 7.00
N VAL A 2 1.07 -14.76 8.18
CA VAL A 2 0.76 -13.41 8.72
C VAL A 2 1.35 -13.28 10.13
N PRO A 3 1.66 -12.05 10.60
CA PRO A 3 2.26 -11.82 11.91
C PRO A 3 1.52 -12.55 13.03
N GLU A 4 2.21 -12.89 14.12
CA GLU A 4 1.65 -13.69 15.21
C GLU A 4 0.35 -13.10 15.81
N TRP A 5 0.20 -11.77 15.83
CA TRP A 5 -1.00 -11.09 16.30
C TRP A 5 -2.19 -11.14 15.31
N TYR A 6 -1.95 -11.60 14.08
CA TYR A 6 -2.98 -11.95 13.10
C TYR A 6 -3.36 -13.43 13.11
N ARG A 7 -2.62 -14.29 13.83
CA ARG A 7 -2.80 -15.75 13.76
C ARG A 7 -4.20 -16.21 14.19
N ASP A 8 -4.83 -15.48 15.11
CA ASP A 8 -6.18 -15.74 15.59
C ASP A 8 -7.23 -14.80 14.97
N LYS A 9 -6.85 -14.02 13.94
CA LYS A 9 -7.76 -13.11 13.23
C LYS A 9 -8.41 -13.84 12.06
N PRO A 10 -9.63 -13.44 11.67
CA PRO A 10 -10.38 -14.16 10.65
C PRO A 10 -9.94 -13.73 9.25
N LEU A 11 -8.69 -13.98 8.92
CA LEU A 11 -8.13 -13.61 7.63
C LEU A 11 -8.73 -14.47 6.51
N VAL A 12 -9.18 -13.80 5.46
CA VAL A 12 -9.76 -14.44 4.26
C VAL A 12 -9.01 -13.99 3.01
N ASN A 13 -9.08 -14.78 1.94
CA ASN A 13 -8.52 -14.38 0.66
C ASN A 13 -9.34 -13.22 0.06
N GLY A 14 -8.72 -12.07 -0.12
CA GLY A 14 -9.36 -10.86 -0.67
C GLY A 14 -9.23 -10.70 -2.18
N ALA A 15 -8.62 -11.64 -2.91
CA ALA A 15 -8.36 -11.49 -4.35
C ALA A 15 -9.65 -11.30 -5.19
N GLU A 16 -10.80 -11.73 -4.68
CA GLU A 16 -12.11 -11.51 -5.29
C GLU A 16 -12.56 -10.03 -5.28
N LEU A 17 -11.89 -9.16 -4.51
CA LEU A 17 -12.16 -7.72 -4.50
C LEU A 17 -11.49 -7.00 -5.67
N LEU A 18 -10.39 -7.52 -6.22
CA LEU A 18 -9.61 -6.86 -7.27
C LEU A 18 -10.40 -6.56 -8.56
N PRO A 19 -11.36 -7.40 -9.01
CA PRO A 19 -12.19 -7.08 -10.17
C PRO A 19 -13.25 -6.02 -9.93
N GLU A 20 -13.53 -5.63 -8.67
CA GLU A 20 -14.62 -4.71 -8.32
C GLU A 20 -14.14 -3.25 -8.41
N PRO A 21 -14.71 -2.38 -9.27
CA PRO A 21 -14.30 -0.98 -9.35
C PRO A 21 -14.44 -0.23 -8.02
N LEU A 22 -15.50 -0.51 -7.25
CA LEU A 22 -15.76 0.10 -5.92
C LEU A 22 -14.68 -0.23 -4.89
N PHE A 23 -13.99 -1.37 -5.02
CA PHE A 23 -12.84 -1.69 -4.19
C PHE A 23 -11.71 -0.67 -4.39
N TRP A 24 -11.40 -0.33 -5.64
CA TRP A 24 -10.32 0.61 -5.94
C TRP A 24 -10.63 2.03 -5.47
N LEU A 25 -11.91 2.43 -5.50
CA LEU A 25 -12.33 3.73 -4.96
C LEU A 25 -12.03 3.81 -3.45
N ASN A 26 -12.41 2.78 -2.70
CA ASN A 26 -12.16 2.69 -1.26
C ASN A 26 -10.68 2.56 -0.92
N HIS A 27 -9.96 1.70 -1.65
CA HIS A 27 -8.54 1.46 -1.42
C HIS A 27 -7.69 2.72 -1.61
N LEU A 28 -8.01 3.53 -2.62
CA LEU A 28 -7.27 4.74 -2.97
C LEU A 28 -7.82 6.00 -2.29
N ALA A 29 -8.96 5.93 -1.59
CA ALA A 29 -9.59 7.08 -0.95
C ALA A 29 -8.62 7.85 -0.05
N GLY A 30 -7.90 7.15 0.82
CA GLY A 30 -6.91 7.74 1.73
C GLY A 30 -5.66 8.33 1.07
N CYS A 31 -5.50 8.16 -0.24
CA CYS A 31 -4.37 8.71 -1.01
C CYS A 31 -4.74 9.96 -1.79
N MET A 32 -5.97 10.48 -1.66
CA MET A 32 -6.42 11.68 -2.36
C MET A 32 -6.69 12.81 -1.37
N PRO A 33 -6.56 14.08 -1.81
CA PRO A 33 -6.96 15.22 -1.00
C PRO A 33 -8.45 15.17 -0.62
N ASP A 34 -8.78 15.68 0.56
CA ASP A 34 -10.16 15.81 1.03
C ASP A 34 -11.05 16.52 0.00
N GLY A 35 -12.24 15.98 -0.23
CA GLY A 35 -13.21 16.52 -1.19
C GLY A 35 -12.94 16.18 -2.66
N VAL A 36 -11.75 15.70 -3.01
CA VAL A 36 -11.50 15.13 -4.34
C VAL A 36 -12.24 13.80 -4.51
N GLN A 37 -12.36 13.02 -3.44
CA GLN A 37 -13.05 11.73 -3.42
C GLN A 37 -14.52 11.85 -3.90
N GLU A 38 -15.31 12.75 -3.32
CA GLU A 38 -16.72 12.95 -3.71
C GLU A 38 -16.83 13.41 -5.18
N MET A 39 -15.90 14.23 -5.66
CA MET A 39 -15.86 14.68 -7.05
C MET A 39 -15.36 13.60 -8.03
N ALA A 40 -14.44 12.76 -7.58
CA ALA A 40 -13.83 11.65 -8.31
C ALA A 40 -14.82 10.52 -8.53
N PHE A 41 -15.62 10.23 -7.50
CA PHE A 41 -16.51 9.08 -7.44
C PHE A 41 -17.96 9.44 -7.80
N GLY A 42 -18.33 10.72 -7.68
CA GLY A 42 -19.62 11.22 -8.17
C GLY A 42 -20.80 10.47 -7.55
N ALA A 43 -21.65 9.86 -8.38
CA ALA A 43 -22.83 9.13 -7.93
C ALA A 43 -22.48 7.81 -7.21
N ASP A 44 -21.27 7.28 -7.39
CA ASP A 44 -20.87 5.98 -6.87
C ASP A 44 -20.31 6.06 -5.44
N TRP A 45 -20.33 7.25 -4.80
CA TRP A 45 -19.79 7.44 -3.46
C TRP A 45 -20.58 6.69 -2.38
N GLU A 46 -21.91 6.76 -2.40
CA GLU A 46 -22.76 6.03 -1.44
C GLU A 46 -22.62 4.50 -1.64
N ASP A 47 -22.56 4.06 -2.90
CA ASP A 47 -22.34 2.65 -3.26
C ASP A 47 -20.95 2.17 -2.80
N ALA A 48 -19.92 3.02 -2.89
CA ALA A 48 -18.58 2.73 -2.38
C ALA A 48 -18.57 2.59 -0.85
N GLU A 49 -19.29 3.44 -0.12
CA GLU A 49 -19.41 3.33 1.34
C GLU A 49 -20.13 2.04 1.76
N GLU A 50 -21.25 1.70 1.10
CA GLU A 50 -21.96 0.44 1.34
C GLU A 50 -21.06 -0.78 1.04
N PHE A 51 -20.38 -0.77 -0.12
CA PHE A 51 -19.43 -1.81 -0.49
C PHE A 51 -18.33 -1.97 0.56
N TYR A 52 -17.76 -0.87 1.05
CA TYR A 52 -16.72 -0.91 2.07
C TYR A 52 -17.22 -1.59 3.34
N LEU A 53 -18.38 -1.16 3.85
CA LEU A 53 -18.96 -1.69 5.08
C LEU A 53 -19.27 -3.19 4.97
N GLU A 54 -19.77 -3.64 3.83
CA GLU A 54 -20.17 -5.04 3.62
C GLU A 54 -18.99 -5.96 3.30
N ARG A 55 -18.01 -5.50 2.52
CA ARG A 55 -17.00 -6.37 1.88
C ARG A 55 -15.59 -6.19 2.43
N MET A 56 -15.28 -5.00 2.93
CA MET A 56 -13.92 -4.64 3.35
C MET A 56 -13.80 -4.44 4.86
N ALA A 57 -14.88 -4.00 5.51
CA ALA A 57 -14.91 -3.64 6.93
C ALA A 57 -15.55 -4.70 7.86
N SER A 58 -15.79 -5.91 7.36
CA SER A 58 -16.37 -6.99 8.17
C SER A 58 -15.47 -7.35 9.36
N HIS A 59 -16.01 -7.33 10.57
CA HIS A 59 -15.28 -7.73 11.78
C HIS A 59 -14.95 -9.23 11.78
N ASP A 60 -15.77 -10.03 11.09
CA ASP A 60 -15.69 -11.49 11.07
C ASP A 60 -14.86 -12.02 9.90
N GLU A 61 -14.49 -11.18 8.93
CA GLU A 61 -13.70 -11.56 7.76
C GLU A 61 -12.77 -10.39 7.39
N TRP A 62 -11.46 -10.61 7.48
CA TRP A 62 -10.44 -9.58 7.22
C TRP A 62 -9.73 -9.93 5.91
N PRO A 63 -10.06 -9.25 4.80
CA PRO A 63 -9.48 -9.55 3.51
C PRO A 63 -7.96 -9.38 3.48
N VAL A 64 -7.28 -10.32 2.82
CA VAL A 64 -5.85 -10.26 2.53
C VAL A 64 -5.63 -10.40 1.04
N ILE A 65 -4.98 -9.41 0.43
CA ILE A 65 -4.57 -9.44 -0.98
C ILE A 65 -3.05 -9.51 -1.01
N THR A 66 -2.49 -10.40 -1.83
CA THR A 66 -1.03 -10.61 -1.90
C THR A 66 -0.49 -10.12 -3.24
N ALA A 67 0.48 -9.21 -3.17
CA ALA A 67 1.35 -8.83 -4.27
C ALA A 67 2.60 -9.73 -4.23
N GLU A 68 2.70 -10.66 -5.16
CA GLU A 68 3.83 -11.57 -5.23
C GLU A 68 5.05 -10.84 -5.82
N LEU A 69 6.22 -11.08 -5.24
CA LEU A 69 7.49 -10.52 -5.69
C LEU A 69 8.41 -11.65 -6.20
N SER A 70 9.60 -11.28 -6.65
CA SER A 70 10.62 -12.25 -7.06
C SER A 70 11.08 -13.13 -5.89
N ASP A 71 11.58 -14.32 -6.21
CA ASP A 71 12.15 -15.29 -5.25
C ASP A 71 11.20 -15.73 -4.11
N GLY A 72 9.90 -15.63 -4.34
CA GLY A 72 8.87 -16.03 -3.38
C GLY A 72 8.70 -15.05 -2.22
N ASN A 73 9.28 -13.85 -2.32
CA ASN A 73 8.93 -12.75 -1.43
C ASN A 73 7.54 -12.21 -1.80
N ALA A 74 6.85 -11.57 -0.87
CA ALA A 74 5.54 -10.99 -1.15
C ALA A 74 5.24 -9.78 -0.25
N ILE A 75 4.32 -8.93 -0.68
CA ILE A 75 3.67 -7.93 0.16
C ILE A 75 2.20 -8.31 0.33
N HIS A 76 1.76 -8.49 1.57
CA HIS A 76 0.39 -8.76 1.93
C HIS A 76 -0.29 -7.45 2.36
N VAL A 77 -1.38 -7.11 1.69
CA VAL A 77 -2.27 -5.99 2.04
C VAL A 77 -3.42 -6.54 2.87
N VAL A 78 -3.45 -6.19 4.15
CA VAL A 78 -4.43 -6.69 5.11
C VAL A 78 -5.42 -5.58 5.46
N TYR A 79 -6.69 -5.81 5.17
CA TYR A 79 -7.79 -4.94 5.58
C TYR A 79 -8.20 -5.33 7.00
N ARG A 80 -7.64 -4.61 7.96
CA ARG A 80 -7.75 -4.87 9.39
C ARG A 80 -9.01 -4.21 9.93
N ASN A 81 -9.93 -5.03 10.44
CA ASN A 81 -11.23 -4.57 10.95
C ASN A 81 -11.36 -4.79 12.46
N LEU A 82 -10.36 -4.31 13.20
CA LEU A 82 -10.42 -4.32 14.67
C LEU A 82 -11.26 -3.15 15.15
N ASP A 83 -12.21 -3.41 16.06
CA ASP A 83 -13.05 -2.35 16.62
C ASP A 83 -12.20 -1.25 17.28
N GLY A 84 -12.43 0.00 16.88
CA GLY A 84 -11.67 1.18 17.31
C GLY A 84 -10.28 1.34 16.69
N ASP A 85 -9.85 0.43 15.81
CA ASP A 85 -8.54 0.44 15.17
C ASP A 85 -8.64 -0.25 13.79
N MET A 86 -9.47 0.29 12.90
CA MET A 86 -9.57 -0.19 11.52
C MET A 86 -8.46 0.42 10.67
N GLY A 87 -7.94 -0.31 9.69
CA GLY A 87 -6.88 0.19 8.83
C GLY A 87 -6.44 -0.79 7.76
N VAL A 88 -5.45 -0.38 6.98
CA VAL A 88 -4.79 -1.22 5.98
C VAL A 88 -3.31 -1.35 6.34
N ASP A 89 -2.87 -2.59 6.48
CA ASP A 89 -1.49 -2.92 6.80
C ASP A 89 -0.80 -3.56 5.61
N TYR A 90 0.47 -3.19 5.42
CA TYR A 90 1.29 -3.68 4.32
C TYR A 90 2.46 -4.47 4.88
N LEU A 91 2.42 -5.79 4.71
CA LEU A 91 3.29 -6.73 5.38
C LEU A 91 4.19 -7.44 4.38
N PHE A 92 5.49 -7.26 4.50
CA PHE A 92 6.48 -7.97 3.70
C PHE A 92 6.76 -9.35 4.27
N SER A 93 6.77 -10.35 3.41
CA SER A 93 7.13 -11.73 3.73
C SER A 93 8.26 -12.23 2.82
N THR A 94 9.06 -13.16 3.35
CA THR A 94 10.09 -13.87 2.60
C THR A 94 10.16 -15.31 3.11
N PRO A 95 10.46 -16.30 2.26
CA PRO A 95 10.56 -17.70 2.67
C PRO A 95 11.65 -17.93 3.73
N SER A 96 12.62 -17.01 3.84
CA SER A 96 13.74 -17.10 4.77
C SER A 96 13.38 -16.69 6.21
N TRP A 97 12.24 -16.05 6.43
CA TRP A 97 11.83 -15.52 7.73
C TRP A 97 10.62 -16.27 8.28
N SER A 98 10.58 -16.42 9.60
CA SER A 98 9.45 -17.02 10.31
C SER A 98 8.31 -16.03 10.56
N GLU A 99 8.55 -14.73 10.36
CA GLU A 99 7.64 -13.64 10.67
C GLU A 99 7.72 -12.56 9.60
N GLU A 100 6.55 -12.04 9.23
CA GLU A 100 6.37 -10.90 8.34
C GLU A 100 6.75 -9.57 9.01
N LEU A 101 6.99 -8.56 8.17
CA LEU A 101 7.45 -7.25 8.58
C LEU A 101 6.52 -6.16 8.06
N THR A 102 6.06 -5.26 8.93
CA THR A 102 5.21 -4.13 8.52
C THR A 102 6.06 -3.08 7.80
N LEU A 103 5.75 -2.81 6.52
CA LEU A 103 6.36 -1.77 5.71
C LEU A 103 5.56 -0.46 5.73
N ALA A 104 4.25 -0.54 5.90
CA ALA A 104 3.36 0.60 6.12
C ALA A 104 2.10 0.16 6.88
N GLU A 105 1.49 1.08 7.62
CA GLU A 105 0.29 0.84 8.43
C GLU A 105 -0.46 2.15 8.60
N GLY A 106 -1.67 2.21 8.03
CA GLY A 106 -2.57 3.36 8.14
C GLY A 106 -1.84 4.71 7.96
N SER A 107 -2.05 5.63 8.90
CA SER A 107 -1.36 6.94 8.95
C SER A 107 -0.19 6.96 9.94
N PHE A 108 0.23 5.82 10.47
CA PHE A 108 1.22 5.73 11.57
C PHE A 108 2.61 5.33 11.11
N LYS A 109 2.70 4.43 10.11
CA LYS A 109 3.98 3.95 9.57
C LYS A 109 4.02 4.09 8.06
N GLY A 110 5.08 4.69 7.57
CA GLY A 110 5.34 4.86 6.14
C GLY A 110 6.16 6.11 5.82
N PRO A 111 6.45 6.36 4.54
CA PRO A 111 6.16 5.49 3.39
C PRO A 111 7.00 4.20 3.41
N GLY A 112 6.48 3.16 2.76
CA GLY A 112 7.10 1.83 2.68
C GLY A 112 7.85 1.58 1.37
N LEU A 113 7.52 2.33 0.30
CA LEU A 113 8.08 2.18 -1.04
C LEU A 113 8.55 3.50 -1.63
N ALA A 114 9.64 3.43 -2.40
CA ALA A 114 10.08 4.48 -3.32
C ALA A 114 9.47 4.29 -4.72
N TRP A 115 9.55 5.32 -5.57
CA TRP A 115 8.97 5.28 -6.93
C TRP A 115 9.56 4.16 -7.79
N HIS A 116 10.89 4.04 -7.79
CA HIS A 116 11.59 3.05 -8.59
C HIS A 116 11.28 1.60 -8.18
N GLU A 117 10.85 1.38 -6.93
CA GLU A 117 10.41 0.05 -6.44
C GLU A 117 8.99 -0.23 -6.93
N LEU A 118 8.10 0.77 -6.88
CA LEU A 118 6.71 0.62 -7.31
C LEU A 118 6.56 0.45 -8.83
N GLU A 119 7.34 1.19 -9.63
CA GLU A 119 7.27 1.12 -11.10
C GLU A 119 7.68 -0.26 -11.66
N ARG A 120 8.41 -1.05 -10.86
CA ARG A 120 8.80 -2.43 -11.19
C ARG A 120 7.69 -3.45 -10.96
N LEU A 121 6.61 -3.03 -10.30
CA LEU A 121 5.46 -3.87 -9.95
C LEU A 121 4.18 -3.33 -10.62
N PRO A 122 4.14 -3.19 -11.96
CA PRO A 122 3.04 -2.53 -12.64
C PRO A 122 1.68 -3.19 -12.39
N GLU A 123 1.64 -4.52 -12.24
CA GLU A 123 0.43 -5.30 -11.92
C GLU A 123 -0.07 -5.08 -10.47
N HIS A 124 0.77 -4.54 -9.59
CA HIS A 124 0.46 -4.27 -8.20
C HIS A 124 0.51 -2.77 -7.88
N LEU A 125 0.67 -1.93 -8.90
CA LEU A 125 0.90 -0.49 -8.74
C LEU A 125 -0.17 0.17 -7.89
N LEU A 126 -1.46 0.01 -8.24
CA LEU A 126 -2.55 0.63 -7.48
C LEU A 126 -2.75 -0.01 -6.10
N LEU A 127 -2.50 -1.31 -5.99
CA LEU A 127 -2.64 -2.02 -4.73
C LEU A 127 -1.60 -1.55 -3.71
N LEU A 128 -0.37 -1.27 -4.15
CA LEU A 128 0.73 -0.84 -3.31
C LEU A 128 0.93 0.69 -3.28
N PHE A 129 0.19 1.44 -4.11
CA PHE A 129 0.24 2.90 -4.16
C PHE A 129 0.14 3.57 -2.79
N PRO A 130 -0.69 3.10 -1.83
CA PRO A 130 -0.77 3.75 -0.52
C PRO A 130 0.54 3.71 0.29
N MET A 131 1.47 2.79 -0.02
CA MET A 131 2.79 2.74 0.60
C MET A 131 3.80 3.73 0.00
N LEU A 132 3.49 4.28 -1.17
CA LEU A 132 4.37 5.18 -1.90
C LEU A 132 4.53 6.50 -1.15
N GLY A 133 5.76 7.01 -1.11
CA GLY A 133 6.00 8.39 -0.73
C GLY A 133 7.41 8.78 -1.08
N ASP A 134 7.59 9.43 -2.22
CA ASP A 134 8.91 9.72 -2.77
C ASP A 134 8.91 11.06 -3.53
N LEU A 135 9.78 11.97 -3.10
CA LEU A 135 9.95 13.28 -3.73
C LEU A 135 10.52 13.21 -5.15
N SER A 136 11.15 12.10 -5.52
CA SER A 136 11.74 11.87 -6.83
C SER A 136 10.71 11.28 -7.82
N VAL A 137 9.58 11.96 -8.00
CA VAL A 137 8.52 11.52 -8.93
C VAL A 137 9.04 11.52 -10.38
N PRO A 138 8.97 10.41 -11.11
CA PRO A 138 9.41 10.38 -12.50
C PRO A 138 8.44 11.12 -13.42
N ASP A 139 8.95 11.71 -14.50
CA ASP A 139 8.15 12.51 -15.46
C ASP A 139 6.96 11.74 -16.08
N HIS A 140 7.07 10.41 -16.14
CA HIS A 140 6.06 9.52 -16.72
C HIS A 140 5.08 8.93 -15.69
N ALA A 141 5.18 9.32 -14.40
CA ALA A 141 4.35 8.77 -13.33
C ALA A 141 2.85 8.96 -13.59
N VAL A 142 2.45 10.13 -14.12
CA VAL A 142 1.03 10.41 -14.45
C VAL A 142 0.49 9.41 -15.44
N ASP A 143 1.24 9.13 -16.51
CA ASP A 143 0.82 8.20 -17.55
C ASP A 143 0.75 6.76 -17.03
N LEU A 144 1.71 6.37 -16.19
CA LEU A 144 1.77 5.05 -15.55
C LEU A 144 0.55 4.82 -14.64
N VAL A 145 0.26 5.76 -13.73
CA VAL A 145 -0.88 5.68 -12.81
C VAL A 145 -2.20 5.75 -13.59
N ALA A 146 -2.31 6.62 -14.59
CA ALA A 146 -3.51 6.72 -15.42
C ALA A 146 -3.78 5.43 -16.23
N ALA A 147 -2.74 4.75 -16.70
CA ALA A 147 -2.89 3.45 -17.36
C ALA A 147 -3.43 2.40 -16.39
N ALA A 148 -2.85 2.30 -15.19
CA ALA A 148 -3.31 1.34 -14.18
C ALA A 148 -4.75 1.63 -13.72
N LEU A 149 -5.13 2.89 -13.54
CA LEU A 149 -6.51 3.29 -13.22
C LEU A 149 -7.50 2.85 -14.29
N ALA A 150 -7.13 2.99 -15.57
CA ALA A 150 -7.97 2.57 -16.67
C ALA A 150 -8.21 1.05 -16.71
N GLU A 151 -7.23 0.25 -16.31
CA GLU A 151 -7.35 -1.22 -16.28
C GLU A 151 -8.37 -1.70 -15.24
N VAL A 152 -8.51 -0.96 -14.14
CA VAL A 152 -9.44 -1.28 -13.05
C VAL A 152 -10.79 -0.55 -13.17
N GLY A 153 -11.00 0.18 -14.27
CA GLY A 153 -12.22 0.94 -14.52
C GLY A 153 -12.35 2.23 -13.71
N ALA A 154 -11.29 2.71 -13.07
CA ALA A 154 -11.27 3.96 -12.34
C ALA A 154 -11.00 5.18 -13.27
N PRO A 155 -11.47 6.39 -12.92
CA PRO A 155 -11.23 7.59 -13.73
C PRO A 155 -9.74 7.91 -13.82
N ARG A 156 -9.23 8.11 -15.05
CA ARG A 156 -7.81 8.38 -15.30
C ARG A 156 -7.36 9.72 -14.72
N GLU A 157 -8.30 10.66 -14.58
CA GLU A 157 -8.12 12.00 -14.04
C GLU A 157 -7.63 11.99 -12.60
N LEU A 158 -7.83 10.88 -11.87
CA LEU A 158 -7.35 10.71 -10.49
C LEU A 158 -5.84 10.58 -10.40
N ALA A 159 -5.15 10.26 -11.50
CA ALA A 159 -3.71 10.09 -11.51
C ALA A 159 -2.99 11.34 -10.95
N ILE A 160 -3.41 12.55 -11.33
CA ILE A 160 -2.78 13.78 -10.85
C ILE A 160 -3.02 13.95 -9.35
N ALA A 161 -4.26 13.79 -8.88
CA ALA A 161 -4.61 13.94 -7.47
C ALA A 161 -3.87 12.95 -6.56
N LEU A 162 -3.76 11.68 -7.01
CA LEU A 162 -3.00 10.65 -6.30
C LEU A 162 -1.51 11.00 -6.20
N LEU A 163 -0.93 11.55 -7.27
CA LEU A 163 0.48 11.94 -7.32
C LEU A 163 0.80 13.21 -6.53
N GLU A 164 -0.15 14.14 -6.42
CA GLU A 164 0.01 15.35 -5.61
C GLU A 164 0.14 15.00 -4.13
N GLN A 165 -0.69 14.07 -3.64
CA GLN A 165 -0.71 13.66 -2.24
C GLN A 165 0.37 12.60 -1.93
N GLN A 166 0.55 11.63 -2.83
CA GLN A 166 1.35 10.40 -2.69
C GLN A 166 1.07 9.57 -1.43
N GLY A 167 0.49 8.39 -1.65
CA GLY A 167 0.23 7.40 -0.62
C GLY A 167 -0.46 7.97 0.63
N MET A 168 -0.40 7.22 1.73
CA MET A 168 -1.02 7.63 3.00
C MET A 168 -0.09 8.40 3.93
N ALA A 169 1.23 8.20 3.80
CA ALA A 169 2.24 8.81 4.66
C ALA A 169 2.83 10.11 4.08
N GLY A 170 2.45 10.49 2.86
CA GLY A 170 2.99 11.64 2.15
C GLY A 170 4.39 11.41 1.59
N GLN A 171 4.95 12.46 0.98
CA GLN A 171 6.21 12.43 0.25
C GLN A 171 7.43 12.38 1.18
N ALA A 172 8.46 11.63 0.80
CA ALA A 172 9.73 11.55 1.53
C ALA A 172 10.95 11.58 0.61
N GLU A 173 12.12 11.97 1.13
CA GLU A 173 13.39 11.75 0.41
C GLU A 173 13.83 10.29 0.56
N TRP A 174 14.37 9.72 -0.52
CA TRP A 174 14.99 8.40 -0.52
C TRP A 174 16.44 8.47 -0.96
N ARG A 175 17.27 7.58 -0.40
CA ARG A 175 18.69 7.47 -0.73
C ARG A 175 19.10 6.03 -0.83
N GLU A 176 19.91 5.73 -1.84
CA GLU A 176 20.53 4.43 -2.01
C GLU A 176 21.93 4.45 -1.40
N ARG A 177 22.28 3.38 -0.69
CA ARG A 177 23.62 3.13 -0.19
C ARG A 177 23.91 1.63 -0.16
N ASP A 178 24.91 1.21 -0.90
CA ASP A 178 25.42 -0.17 -0.91
C ASP A 178 24.33 -1.23 -1.26
N GLY A 179 23.42 -0.88 -2.16
CA GLY A 179 22.25 -1.66 -2.58
C GLY A 179 21.06 -1.58 -1.63
N VAL A 180 21.12 -0.71 -0.62
CA VAL A 180 20.07 -0.55 0.39
C VAL A 180 19.39 0.81 0.22
N TRP A 181 18.07 0.80 0.11
CA TRP A 181 17.27 2.02 0.03
C TRP A 181 16.79 2.44 1.42
N ILE A 182 17.05 3.70 1.73
CA ILE A 182 16.76 4.34 3.00
C ILE A 182 15.78 5.48 2.75
N CYS A 183 14.70 5.51 3.52
CA CYS A 183 13.75 6.61 3.55
C CYS A 183 14.15 7.60 4.65
N GLU A 184 14.07 8.91 4.38
CA GLU A 184 14.39 9.96 5.37
C GLU A 184 13.16 10.39 6.19
N SER A 185 11.99 9.74 6.01
CA SER A 185 10.80 9.98 6.85
C SER A 185 10.96 9.36 8.24
N ASP A 186 10.71 10.15 9.28
CA ASP A 186 10.72 9.70 10.69
C ASP A 186 9.69 8.60 11.00
N TYR A 187 8.70 8.40 10.13
CA TYR A 187 7.64 7.38 10.29
C TYR A 187 7.88 6.12 9.46
N SER A 188 8.88 6.12 8.57
CA SER A 188 9.14 4.97 7.71
C SER A 188 9.93 3.91 8.46
N PRO A 189 9.55 2.61 8.41
CA PRO A 189 10.42 1.56 8.93
C PRO A 189 11.75 1.48 8.16
N ARG A 190 11.81 2.07 6.96
CA ARG A 190 13.00 2.14 6.10
C ARG A 190 13.95 3.28 6.50
N CYS A 191 13.60 4.08 7.51
CA CYS A 191 14.50 5.06 8.12
C CYS A 191 15.27 4.41 9.28
N PRO A 192 16.62 4.34 9.24
CA PRO A 192 17.42 3.66 10.26
C PRO A 192 17.54 4.44 11.59
N TYR A 193 16.95 5.64 11.67
CA TYR A 193 17.16 6.57 12.78
C TYR A 193 15.93 6.80 13.67
N ASN A 194 14.87 6.00 13.49
CA ASN A 194 13.64 6.11 14.28
C ASN A 194 13.36 4.84 15.11
N GLU A 195 12.28 4.87 15.89
CA GLU A 195 11.87 3.77 16.77
C GLU A 195 11.26 2.56 16.04
N HIS A 196 10.90 2.74 14.77
CA HIS A 196 10.31 1.72 13.90
C HIS A 196 11.31 1.10 12.93
N ALA A 197 12.59 1.47 13.05
CA ALA A 197 13.64 1.13 12.10
C ALA A 197 13.81 -0.38 11.97
N LEU A 198 13.86 -0.84 10.72
CA LEU A 198 14.25 -2.21 10.44
C LEU A 198 15.69 -2.46 10.90
N ALA A 199 15.92 -3.66 11.44
CA ALA A 199 17.29 -4.16 11.60
C ALA A 199 18.02 -4.12 10.25
N PRO A 200 19.32 -3.78 10.19
CA PRO A 200 20.05 -3.59 8.95
C PRO A 200 19.92 -4.76 7.94
N GLU A 201 19.93 -6.00 8.43
CA GLU A 201 19.78 -7.20 7.61
C GLU A 201 18.37 -7.29 6.99
N ARG A 202 17.35 -6.90 7.74
CA ARG A 202 15.95 -6.86 7.26
C ARG A 202 15.78 -5.74 6.23
N LEU A 203 16.37 -4.57 6.47
CA LEU A 203 16.35 -3.45 5.54
C LEU A 203 17.01 -3.80 4.20
N ALA A 204 18.17 -4.46 4.24
CA ALA A 204 18.87 -4.92 3.05
C ALA A 204 18.06 -5.94 2.26
N ALA A 205 17.45 -6.92 2.94
CA ALA A 205 16.62 -7.93 2.30
C ALA A 205 15.37 -7.34 1.63
N VAL A 206 14.68 -6.39 2.29
CA VAL A 206 13.53 -5.68 1.68
C VAL A 206 13.97 -4.92 0.43
N SER A 207 15.12 -4.21 0.49
CA SER A 207 15.65 -3.49 -0.68
C SER A 207 15.97 -4.44 -1.83
N ALA A 208 16.60 -5.58 -1.54
CA ALA A 208 16.95 -6.58 -2.54
C ALA A 208 15.73 -7.24 -3.18
N ALA A 209 14.63 -7.43 -2.43
CA ALA A 209 13.41 -8.03 -2.97
C ALA A 209 12.59 -7.07 -3.87
N LEU A 210 12.81 -5.76 -3.73
CA LEU A 210 12.10 -4.70 -4.45
C LEU A 210 12.94 -4.06 -5.58
N ASN A 211 14.20 -4.48 -5.76
CA ASN A 211 15.14 -4.02 -6.81
C ASN A 211 15.56 -5.15 -7.75
#